data_AF-A0A2N1Y4V2-F1
#
_entry.id   AF-A0A2N1Y4V2-F1
#
_cell.length_a   1.000
_cell.length_b   1.000
_cell.length_c   1.000
_cell.angle_alpha   90.00
_cell.angle_beta   90.00
_cell.angle_gamma   90.00
#
_symmetry.space_group_name_H-M   'P 1'
#
loop_
_entity.id
_entity.type
_entity.pdbx_description
1 polymer ?
#
loop_
_entity_poly.entity_id
_entity_poly.type
_entity_poly.pdbx_seq_one_letter_code
_entity_poly.pdbx_strand_id
1 'polypeptide(L)'
;MRNLSHHLTLCAVITGLLVACAGTSPNREQGRPDTAALAAMLREQTAPLPHRPDTAVSGLLGSRSNPVRVYQPQGEREYLHRLRCDNGTPPTYERVGSVGFGPYGRMLDAYRVQCSEANPTVVYMDMYHCEEETQPIPGFSQAPEIGVRPRSGCPN
;
A
#
# COMPACT_ATOMS: atom_id res chain seq x y z
N MET A 1 -41.79 -40.26 -36.51
CA MET A 1 -40.78 -40.88 -37.41
C MET A 1 -39.56 -41.17 -36.52
N ARG A 2 -39.44 -42.38 -35.94
CA ARG A 2 -38.64 -43.54 -36.44
C ARG A 2 -37.21 -43.06 -36.81
N ASN A 3 -36.11 -43.52 -36.23
CA ASN A 3 -35.80 -44.85 -35.71
C ASN A 3 -34.62 -44.84 -34.72
N LEU A 4 -34.77 -45.73 -33.74
CA LEU A 4 -33.75 -46.39 -32.94
C LEU A 4 -33.02 -47.42 -33.81
N SER A 5 -31.70 -47.59 -33.69
CA SER A 5 -30.97 -48.73 -34.27
C SER A 5 -29.76 -49.09 -33.41
N HIS A 6 -29.89 -50.23 -32.75
CA HIS A 6 -28.87 -50.95 -32.00
C HIS A 6 -27.79 -51.49 -32.94
N HIS A 7 -26.53 -51.54 -32.50
CA HIS A 7 -25.65 -52.68 -32.80
C HIS A 7 -24.71 -52.97 -31.62
N LEU A 8 -24.91 -54.16 -31.07
CA LEU A 8 -24.14 -54.83 -30.02
C LEU A 8 -23.40 -55.98 -30.71
N THR A 9 -22.06 -55.97 -30.79
CA THR A 9 -21.22 -57.14 -31.17
C THR A 9 -19.77 -56.84 -30.75
N LEU A 10 -19.29 -57.33 -29.60
CA LEU A 10 -18.63 -58.63 -29.30
C LEU A 10 -17.17 -58.75 -29.80
N CYS A 11 -16.26 -58.84 -28.81
CA CYS A 11 -14.95 -59.50 -28.75
C CYS A 11 -14.00 -59.46 -29.95
N ALA A 12 -12.85 -58.79 -29.78
CA ALA A 12 -11.57 -59.30 -30.27
C ALA A 12 -10.41 -58.84 -29.36
N VAL A 13 -9.72 -59.83 -28.81
CA VAL A 13 -8.50 -59.74 -28.00
C VAL A 13 -7.37 -59.22 -28.88
N ILE A 14 -6.68 -58.15 -28.47
CA ILE A 14 -5.35 -57.80 -29.01
C ILE A 14 -4.38 -57.64 -27.86
N THR A 15 -3.66 -58.73 -27.63
CA THR A 15 -2.46 -58.82 -26.81
C THR A 15 -1.28 -58.28 -27.62
N GLY A 16 -0.45 -57.42 -27.03
CA GLY A 16 0.93 -57.17 -27.49
C GLY A 16 1.21 -55.75 -27.99
N LEU A 17 1.93 -54.94 -27.21
CA LEU A 17 3.41 -54.85 -27.25
C LEU A 17 3.83 -53.77 -26.25
N LEU A 18 4.47 -54.16 -25.15
CA LEU A 18 5.15 -53.24 -24.24
C LEU A 18 6.46 -52.79 -24.90
N VAL A 19 6.45 -51.65 -25.59
CA VAL A 19 7.68 -50.93 -25.92
C VAL A 19 7.96 -49.97 -24.76
N ALA A 20 8.77 -50.43 -23.82
CA ALA A 20 9.38 -49.57 -22.81
C ALA A 20 10.44 -48.70 -23.49
N CYS A 21 10.08 -47.47 -23.86
CA CYS A 21 11.09 -46.44 -24.10
C CYS A 21 11.72 -46.11 -22.74
N ALA A 22 12.88 -46.68 -22.46
CA ALA A 22 13.76 -46.23 -21.40
C ALA A 22 14.23 -44.81 -21.72
N GLY A 23 13.41 -43.82 -21.37
CA GLY A 23 13.83 -42.44 -21.31
C GLY A 23 14.75 -42.27 -20.10
N THR A 24 16.05 -42.21 -20.32
CA THR A 24 16.97 -41.62 -19.35
C THR A 24 16.55 -40.17 -19.17
N SER A 25 15.83 -39.85 -18.10
CA SER A 25 15.65 -38.47 -17.67
C SER A 25 17.05 -37.90 -17.40
N PRO A 26 17.51 -36.87 -18.12
CA PRO A 26 18.66 -36.12 -17.65
C PRO A 26 18.26 -35.58 -16.27
N ASN A 27 19.10 -35.89 -15.30
CA ASN A 27 19.06 -35.35 -13.95
C ASN A 27 18.87 -33.82 -14.08
N ARG A 28 17.65 -33.33 -13.92
CA ARG A 28 17.37 -31.91 -13.86
C ARG A 28 17.81 -31.51 -12.47
N GLU A 29 19.07 -31.10 -12.36
CA GLU A 29 19.53 -30.34 -11.21
C GLU A 29 18.70 -29.06 -11.20
N GLN A 30 17.54 -29.15 -10.56
CA GLN A 30 16.62 -28.06 -10.35
C GLN A 30 17.43 -27.00 -9.62
N GLY A 31 17.76 -25.91 -10.32
CA GLY A 31 18.51 -24.79 -9.78
C GLY A 31 17.91 -24.37 -8.45
N ARG A 32 18.59 -24.74 -7.37
CA ARG A 32 18.38 -24.17 -6.06
C ARG A 32 18.53 -22.66 -6.25
N PRO A 33 17.54 -21.83 -5.88
CA PRO A 33 17.69 -20.39 -6.00
C PRO A 33 18.98 -20.01 -5.26
N ASP A 34 19.86 -19.29 -5.95
CA ASP A 34 21.07 -18.75 -5.35
C ASP A 34 20.62 -17.82 -4.21
N THR A 35 20.67 -18.36 -3.00
CA THR A 35 20.24 -17.66 -1.80
C THR A 35 21.09 -16.43 -1.54
N ALA A 36 22.32 -16.36 -2.07
CA ALA A 36 23.16 -15.18 -1.98
C ALA A 36 22.69 -14.08 -2.94
N ALA A 37 22.31 -14.43 -4.17
CA ALA A 37 21.70 -13.49 -5.12
C ALA A 37 20.35 -12.97 -4.59
N LEU A 38 19.49 -13.87 -4.07
CA LEU A 38 18.25 -13.47 -3.41
C LEU A 38 18.51 -12.56 -2.20
N ALA A 39 19.47 -12.91 -1.33
CA ALA A 39 19.83 -12.08 -0.18
C ALA A 39 20.42 -10.72 -0.60
N ALA A 40 21.18 -10.63 -1.69
CA ALA A 40 21.67 -9.38 -2.25
C ALA A 40 20.51 -8.51 -2.78
N MET A 41 19.56 -9.11 -3.49
CA MET A 41 18.36 -8.42 -3.97
C MET A 41 17.46 -7.92 -2.83
N LEU A 42 17.35 -8.69 -1.73
CA LEU A 42 16.61 -8.24 -0.55
C LEU A 42 17.33 -7.09 0.18
N ARG A 43 18.66 -7.13 0.27
CA ARG A 43 19.47 -6.06 0.90
C ARG A 43 19.34 -4.72 0.19
N GLU A 44 19.28 -4.74 -1.15
CA GLU A 44 19.06 -3.53 -1.95
C GLU A 44 17.65 -2.94 -1.69
N GLN A 45 16.64 -3.79 -1.49
CA GLN A 45 15.25 -3.37 -1.23
C GLN A 45 15.00 -2.93 0.22
N THR A 46 15.84 -3.35 1.17
CA THR A 46 15.72 -2.99 2.59
C THR A 46 16.65 -1.88 3.03
N ALA A 47 17.44 -1.31 2.11
CA ALA A 47 18.23 -0.11 2.40
C ALA A 47 17.29 0.99 2.94
N PRO A 48 17.54 1.53 4.15
CA PRO A 48 16.73 2.62 4.66
C PRO A 48 16.75 3.78 3.66
N LEU A 49 15.56 4.27 3.27
CA LEU A 49 15.49 5.49 2.48
C LEU A 49 16.23 6.59 3.25
N PRO A 50 17.05 7.41 2.57
CA PRO A 50 17.82 8.45 3.25
C PRO A 50 16.86 9.38 3.99
N HIS A 51 16.97 9.40 5.33
CA HIS A 51 16.24 10.35 6.16
C HIS A 51 16.73 11.75 5.83
N ARG A 52 15.86 12.58 5.24
CA ARG A 52 16.15 13.99 5.03
C ARG A 52 15.76 14.78 6.29
N PRO A 53 16.64 15.64 6.82
CA PRO A 53 16.36 16.39 8.03
C PRO A 53 15.22 17.41 7.80
N ASP A 54 14.48 17.71 8.87
CA ASP A 54 13.34 18.62 8.88
C ASP A 54 13.67 20.05 8.41
N THR A 55 14.94 20.44 8.43
CA THR A 55 15.40 21.77 7.97
C THR A 55 15.15 22.04 6.48
N ALA A 56 14.80 21.01 5.69
CA ALA A 56 14.43 21.15 4.29
C ALA A 56 12.94 21.50 4.06
N VAL A 57 12.13 21.57 5.13
CA VAL A 57 10.68 21.75 5.07
C VAL A 57 10.31 23.23 5.13
N SER A 58 9.37 23.67 4.30
CA SER A 58 8.92 25.07 4.29
C SER A 58 7.44 25.21 3.93
N GLY A 59 6.80 26.29 4.39
CA GLY A 59 5.41 26.60 4.09
C GLY A 59 4.39 26.10 5.12
N LEU A 60 3.11 26.26 4.79
CA LEU A 60 1.99 25.93 5.66
C LEU A 60 1.86 24.42 5.88
N LEU A 61 1.52 24.01 7.10
CA LEU A 61 1.26 22.61 7.41
C LEU A 61 0.16 22.03 6.52
N GLY A 62 0.41 20.83 5.97
CA GLY A 62 -0.47 20.14 5.04
C GLY A 62 -0.30 20.56 3.58
N SER A 63 0.60 21.50 3.28
CA SER A 63 1.01 21.79 1.91
C SER A 63 1.97 20.73 1.37
N ARG A 64 2.21 20.72 0.06
CA ARG A 64 3.17 19.80 -0.55
C ARG A 64 4.61 20.00 -0.03
N SER A 65 4.98 21.23 0.32
CA SER A 65 6.31 21.59 0.82
C SER A 65 6.46 21.43 2.34
N ASN A 66 5.35 21.26 3.06
CA ASN A 66 5.29 20.94 4.47
C ASN A 66 4.12 19.98 4.75
N PRO A 67 4.25 18.70 4.35
CA PRO A 67 3.16 17.75 4.45
C PRO A 67 2.96 17.32 5.90
N VAL A 68 1.74 16.91 6.23
CA VAL A 68 1.41 16.37 7.55
C VAL A 68 2.18 15.06 7.74
N ARG A 69 3.03 15.01 8.77
CA ARG A 69 3.67 13.76 9.19
C ARG A 69 2.67 12.92 9.96
N VAL A 70 2.47 11.69 9.52
CA VAL A 70 1.58 10.73 10.18
C VAL A 70 2.17 9.33 10.11
N TYR A 71 1.66 8.43 10.95
CA TYR A 71 2.10 7.04 10.94
C TYR A 71 1.13 6.14 10.19
N GLN A 72 1.59 5.63 9.04
CA GLN A 72 0.90 4.66 8.21
C GLN A 72 -0.48 5.18 7.73
N PRO A 73 -1.22 4.39 6.91
CA PRO A 73 -2.55 4.82 6.47
C PRO A 73 -3.54 5.08 7.62
N GLN A 74 -3.29 4.51 8.80
CA GLN A 74 -4.11 4.77 9.98
C GLN A 74 -3.94 6.21 10.49
N GLY A 75 -2.71 6.71 10.58
CA GLY A 75 -2.43 8.06 11.03
C GLY A 75 -3.03 9.13 10.11
N GLU A 76 -3.07 8.89 8.81
CA GLU A 76 -3.75 9.77 7.84
C GLU A 76 -5.23 9.93 8.18
N ARG A 77 -5.94 8.82 8.32
CA ARG A 77 -7.38 8.82 8.65
C ARG A 77 -7.63 9.45 10.01
N GLU A 78 -6.81 9.10 11.01
CA GLU A 78 -6.95 9.64 12.36
C GLU A 78 -6.75 11.16 12.37
N TYR A 79 -5.71 11.68 11.71
CA TYR A 79 -5.48 13.12 11.59
C TYR A 79 -6.68 13.83 10.95
N LEU A 80 -7.19 13.31 9.82
CA LEU A 80 -8.36 13.88 9.14
C LEU A 80 -9.62 13.83 10.02
N HIS A 81 -9.82 12.75 10.77
CA HIS A 81 -10.92 12.62 11.74
C HIS A 81 -10.84 13.61 12.91
N ARG A 82 -9.65 14.15 13.21
CA ARG A 82 -9.48 15.19 14.25
C ARG A 82 -9.83 16.58 13.75
N LEU A 83 -9.79 16.81 12.44
CA LEU A 83 -10.07 18.14 11.90
C LEU A 83 -11.54 18.52 12.14
N ARG A 84 -11.75 19.82 12.36
CA ARG A 84 -13.06 20.44 12.53
C ARG A 84 -13.14 21.70 11.69
N CYS A 85 -14.26 21.85 11.00
CA CYS A 85 -14.63 23.08 10.30
C CYS A 85 -14.94 24.20 11.31
N ASP A 86 -15.12 25.43 10.84
CA ASP A 86 -15.39 26.60 11.70
C ASP A 86 -16.65 26.43 12.58
N ASN A 87 -17.64 25.68 12.10
CA ASN A 87 -18.86 25.34 12.82
C ASN A 87 -18.70 24.15 13.79
N GLY A 88 -17.49 23.61 13.95
CA GLY A 88 -17.20 22.47 14.82
C GLY A 88 -17.61 21.10 14.27
N THR A 89 -18.08 20.98 13.02
CA THR A 89 -18.39 19.68 12.41
C THR A 89 -17.15 19.05 11.77
N PRO A 90 -17.05 17.70 11.69
CA PRO A 90 -15.97 17.08 10.93
C PRO A 90 -16.09 17.43 9.43
N PRO A 91 -14.97 17.67 8.73
CA PRO A 91 -14.99 17.77 7.28
C PRO A 91 -15.26 16.39 6.64
N THR A 92 -15.74 16.40 5.40
CA THR A 92 -15.67 15.21 4.54
C THR A 92 -14.32 15.17 3.86
N TYR A 93 -13.85 13.99 3.51
CA TYR A 93 -12.60 13.84 2.77
C TYR A 93 -12.60 12.63 1.86
N GLU A 94 -11.84 12.73 0.79
CA GLU A 94 -11.55 11.65 -0.14
C GLU A 94 -10.05 11.58 -0.43
N ARG A 95 -9.51 10.37 -0.58
CA ARG A 95 -8.12 10.19 -1.00
C ARG A 95 -8.06 10.40 -2.51
N VAL A 96 -7.25 11.37 -2.94
CA VAL A 96 -6.98 11.63 -4.36
C VAL A 96 -6.00 10.58 -4.90
N GLY A 97 -4.99 10.22 -4.11
CA GLY A 97 -3.98 9.25 -4.50
C GLY A 97 -2.58 9.62 -4.01
N SER A 98 -1.60 8.80 -4.38
CA SER A 98 -0.19 9.10 -4.14
C SER A 98 0.34 10.03 -5.23
N VAL A 99 1.04 11.09 -4.85
CA VAL A 99 1.35 12.23 -5.73
C VAL A 99 2.84 12.49 -5.91
N GLY A 100 3.67 11.50 -5.58
CA GLY A 100 5.12 11.52 -5.72
C GLY A 100 5.86 11.91 -4.43
N PHE A 101 7.16 12.12 -4.54
CA PHE A 101 8.02 12.38 -3.37
C PHE A 101 7.87 13.79 -2.80
N GLY A 102 7.89 13.88 -1.48
CA GLY A 102 7.84 15.11 -0.71
C GLY A 102 9.22 15.58 -0.19
N PRO A 103 9.25 16.66 0.62
CA PRO A 103 10.49 17.25 1.14
C PRO A 103 11.30 16.27 2.01
N TYR A 104 10.61 15.36 2.72
CA TYR A 104 11.23 14.30 3.52
C TYR A 104 11.81 13.14 2.70
N GLY A 105 11.73 13.20 1.36
CA GLY A 105 12.24 12.15 0.47
C GLY A 105 11.35 10.90 0.39
N ARG A 106 10.11 10.97 0.88
CA ARG A 106 9.16 9.85 0.91
C ARG A 106 7.89 10.18 0.13
N MET A 107 7.15 9.15 -0.24
CA MET A 107 5.95 9.28 -1.05
C MET A 107 4.86 10.02 -0.26
N LEU A 108 4.24 11.01 -0.90
CA LEU A 108 3.12 11.74 -0.35
C LEU A 108 1.81 11.18 -0.87
N ASP A 109 0.82 11.20 0.00
CA ASP A 109 -0.58 11.03 -0.34
C ASP A 109 -1.29 12.38 -0.30
N ALA A 110 -2.24 12.55 -1.23
CA ALA A 110 -3.09 13.73 -1.31
C ALA A 110 -4.53 13.38 -0.98
N TYR A 111 -5.15 14.21 -0.15
CA TYR A 111 -6.55 14.14 0.22
C TYR A 111 -7.26 15.43 -0.16
N ARG A 112 -8.47 15.33 -0.71
CA ARG A 112 -9.38 16.47 -0.83
C ARG A 112 -10.22 16.51 0.43
N VAL A 113 -10.18 17.62 1.15
CA VAL A 113 -10.87 17.83 2.42
C VAL A 113 -11.84 19.01 2.26
N GLN A 114 -13.07 18.83 2.71
CA GLN A 114 -14.18 19.74 2.42
C GLN A 114 -15.04 20.01 3.65
N CYS A 115 -15.29 21.29 3.93
CA CYS A 115 -16.33 21.76 4.84
C CYS A 115 -17.57 22.18 4.02
N SER A 116 -18.79 21.99 4.53
CA SER A 116 -20.04 22.05 3.75
C SER A 116 -20.20 23.24 2.79
N GLU A 117 -19.72 24.43 3.17
CA GLU A 117 -19.88 25.67 2.39
C GLU A 117 -18.56 26.26 1.87
N ALA A 118 -17.43 25.63 2.16
CA ALA A 118 -16.11 26.11 1.76
C ALA A 118 -15.70 25.57 0.37
N ASN A 119 -14.57 26.00 -0.16
CA ASN A 119 -13.92 25.30 -1.27
C ASN A 119 -13.10 24.11 -0.75
N PRO A 120 -12.98 23.02 -1.52
CA PRO A 120 -12.19 21.88 -1.11
C PRO A 120 -10.70 22.25 -1.03
N THR A 121 -10.05 21.86 0.05
CA THR A 121 -8.61 22.03 0.25
C THR A 121 -7.90 20.70 -0.02
N VAL A 122 -6.75 20.76 -0.69
CA VAL A 122 -5.88 19.58 -0.86
C VAL A 122 -4.87 19.53 0.28
N VAL A 123 -4.85 18.41 0.98
CA VAL A 123 -3.93 18.14 2.10
C VAL A 123 -2.95 17.07 1.67
N TYR A 124 -1.67 17.34 1.86
CA TYR A 124 -0.59 16.40 1.59
C TYR A 124 -0.10 15.77 2.89
N MET A 125 0.05 14.45 2.90
CA MET A 125 0.45 13.68 4.08
C MET A 125 1.60 12.74 3.73
N ASP A 126 2.56 12.62 4.63
CA ASP A 126 3.65 11.64 4.57
C ASP A 126 3.42 10.62 5.68
N MET A 127 3.01 9.41 5.29
CA MET A 127 2.65 8.34 6.23
C MET A 127 3.86 7.56 6.79
N TYR A 128 5.08 7.95 6.43
CA TYR A 128 6.28 7.20 6.77
C TYR A 128 7.03 7.82 7.96
N HIS A 129 6.29 8.40 8.91
CA HIS A 129 6.85 9.00 10.12
C HIS A 129 6.26 8.35 11.38
N CYS A 130 7.11 8.15 12.38
CA CYS A 130 6.66 7.73 13.71
C CYS A 130 6.17 8.91 14.56
N GLU A 131 6.75 10.09 14.33
CA GLU A 131 6.30 11.34 14.90
C GLU A 131 5.11 11.85 14.09
N GLU A 132 4.05 12.27 14.78
CA GLU A 132 2.81 12.68 14.13
C GLU A 132 2.43 14.10 14.48
N GLU A 133 1.92 14.80 13.48
CA GLU A 133 1.45 16.16 13.67
C GLU A 133 0.16 16.18 14.49
N THR A 134 0.20 16.98 15.56
CA THR A 134 -0.94 17.22 16.44
C THR A 134 -1.72 18.46 16.05
N GLN A 135 -1.06 19.43 15.43
CA GLN A 135 -1.67 20.70 15.06
C GLN A 135 -2.61 20.55 13.85
N PRO A 136 -3.75 21.26 13.82
CA PRO A 136 -4.58 21.32 12.64
C PRO A 136 -3.89 22.10 11.52
N ILE A 137 -4.16 21.74 10.26
CA ILE A 137 -3.78 22.56 9.11
C ILE A 137 -4.52 23.90 9.12
N PRO A 138 -4.03 24.94 8.42
CA PRO A 138 -4.71 26.23 8.33
C PRO A 138 -6.15 26.12 7.82
N GLY A 139 -7.05 26.87 8.44
CA GLY A 139 -8.49 26.85 8.12
C GLY A 139 -9.27 25.73 8.81
N PHE A 140 -8.63 24.96 9.70
CA PHE A 140 -9.29 23.93 10.51
C PHE A 140 -8.95 24.11 11.98
N SER A 141 -9.85 23.63 12.83
CA SER A 141 -9.60 23.42 14.26
C SER A 141 -9.48 21.92 14.58
N GLN A 142 -9.14 21.58 15.82
CA GLN A 142 -9.00 20.21 16.27
C GLN A 142 -10.14 19.81 17.21
N ALA A 143 -10.58 18.56 17.10
CA ALA A 143 -11.48 17.94 18.05
C ALA A 143 -10.86 17.92 19.46
N PRO A 144 -11.63 18.21 20.54
CA PRO A 144 -11.08 18.35 21.88
C PRO A 144 -10.39 17.10 22.49
N GLU A 145 -10.57 15.89 21.95
CA GLU A 145 -10.15 14.66 22.64
C GLU A 145 -9.65 13.50 21.76
N ILE A 146 -8.77 13.77 20.78
CA ILE A 146 -8.05 12.65 20.14
C ILE A 146 -6.56 12.96 20.21
N GLY A 147 -5.95 12.54 21.33
CA GLY A 147 -4.48 12.47 21.43
C GLY A 147 -3.91 11.49 20.42
N VAL A 148 -2.63 11.67 20.07
CA VAL A 148 -1.90 10.69 19.26
C VAL A 148 -1.73 9.41 20.09
N ARG A 149 -2.19 8.28 19.54
CA ARG A 149 -2.06 6.98 20.21
C ARG A 149 -0.63 6.44 20.02
N PRO A 150 -0.05 5.76 21.02
CA PRO A 150 1.21 5.06 20.83
C PRO A 150 1.17 4.13 19.60
N ARG A 151 2.18 4.20 18.74
CA ARG A 151 2.27 3.41 17.51
C ARG A 151 3.08 2.15 17.73
N SER A 152 2.49 1.00 17.44
CA SER A 152 3.23 -0.26 17.39
C SER A 152 4.26 -0.20 16.26
N GLY A 153 5.52 -0.49 16.58
CA GLY A 153 6.63 -0.49 15.62
C GLY A 153 7.41 0.83 15.55
N CYS A 154 7.04 1.84 16.32
CA CYS A 154 7.84 3.04 16.50
C CYS A 154 8.70 2.94 17.77
N PRO A 155 9.95 3.45 17.74
CA PRO A 155 10.73 3.60 18.96
C PRO A 155 10.03 4.57 19.92
N ASN A 156 10.09 4.25 21.22
CA ASN A 156 9.60 5.11 22.30
C ASN A 156 10.62 6.21 22.63
#